data_AF-A0A349XVS2-F1
#
_entry.id   AF-A0A349XVS2-F1
#
_cell.length_a   1.000
_cell.length_b   1.000
_cell.length_c   1.000
_cell.angle_alpha   90.00
_cell.angle_beta   90.00
_cell.angle_gamma   90.00
#
_symmetry.space_group_name_H-M   'P 1'
#
loop_
_entity.id
_entity.type
_entity.pdbx_description
1 polymer ?
#
loop_
_entity_poly.entity_id
_entity_poly.type
_entity_poly.pdbx_seq_one_letter_code
_entity_poly.pdbx_strand_id
1 'polypeptide(L)' 'NYALYPHLTVFENMAFSLRLAGRPKAEVNERVGEAARILQLEDHLQKKPSQLSGGQRQRVAI' A
#
# COMPACT_ATOMS: atom_id res chain seq x y z
N ASN A 1 -6.22 15.52 0.95
CA ASN A 1 -6.59 14.66 2.11
C ASN A 1 -6.50 13.22 1.60
N TYR A 2 -5.44 12.49 1.94
CA TYR A 2 -5.23 11.14 1.40
C TYR A 2 -6.11 10.16 2.16
N ALA A 3 -6.98 9.43 1.46
CA ALA A 3 -7.85 8.43 2.06
C ALA A 3 -7.05 7.13 2.33
N LEU A 4 -6.08 7.21 3.24
CA LEU A 4 -5.39 6.03 3.76
C LEU A 4 -6.14 5.54 5.01
N TYR A 5 -6.28 4.23 5.13
CA TYR A 5 -6.76 3.59 6.35
C TYR A 5 -5.64 3.62 7.41
N PRO A 6 -5.78 4.39 8.50
CA PRO A 6 -4.69 4.67 9.43
C PRO A 6 -4.29 3.45 10.27
N HIS A 7 -5.19 2.48 10.41
CA HIS A 7 -4.97 1.24 11.16
C HIS A 7 -4.31 0.14 10.32
N LEU A 8 -4.26 0.31 8.99
CA LEU A 8 -3.66 -0.61 8.04
C LEU A 8 -2.22 -0.19 7.72
N THR A 9 -1.36 -1.17 7.43
CA THR A 9 -0.02 -0.96 6.87
C THR A 9 -0.08 -0.44 5.44
N VAL A 10 1.05 0.03 4.89
CA VAL A 10 1.16 0.40 3.47
C VAL A 10 0.73 -0.75 2.57
N PHE A 11 1.23 -1.95 2.83
CA PHE A 11 0.86 -3.15 2.09
C PHE A 11 -0.65 -3.38 2.12
N GLU A 12 -1.28 -3.29 3.29
CA GLU A 12 -2.72 -3.51 3.44
C GLU A 12 -3.55 -2.43 2.77
N ASN A 13 -3.10 -1.17 2.81
CA ASN A 13 -3.75 -0.07 2.07
C ASN A 13 -3.74 -0.34 0.56
N MET A 14 -2.59 -0.71 0.00
CA MET A 14 -2.45 -1.02 -1.42
C MET A 14 -3.20 -2.30 -1.82
N ALA A 15 -3.21 -3.30 -0.94
CA ALA A 15 -3.88 -4.58 -1.17
C ALA A 15 -5.41 -4.50 -1.06
N PHE A 16 -5.94 -3.49 -0.36
CA PHE A 16 -7.35 -3.44 0.04
C PHE A 16 -8.30 -3.54 -1.17
N SER A 17 -8.11 -2.69 -2.18
CA SER A 17 -8.96 -2.68 -3.38
C SER A 17 -8.86 -3.97 -4.19
N LEU A 18 -7.69 -4.59 -4.26
CA LEU A 18 -7.48 -5.87 -4.96
C LEU A 18 -8.18 -7.03 -4.24
N ARG A 19 -8.10 -7.06 -2.89
CA ARG A 19 -8.81 -8.05 -2.08
C ARG A 19 -10.32 -7.88 -2.18
N LEU A 20 -10.81 -6.63 -2.16
CA LEU A 20 -12.23 -6.32 -2.33
C LEU A 20 -12.74 -6.77 -3.70
N ALA A 21 -11.91 -6.67 -4.74
CA ALA A 21 -12.19 -7.19 -6.07
C ALA A 21 -12.09 -8.73 -6.18
N GLY A 22 -11.89 -9.45 -5.07
CA GLY A 22 -11.84 -10.92 -5.03
C GLY A 22 -10.57 -11.53 -5.65
N ARG A 23 -9.49 -10.74 -5.78
CA ARG A 23 -8.25 -11.23 -6.39
C ARG A 23 -7.56 -12.28 -5.49
N PRO A 24 -7.01 -13.37 -6.07
CA PRO A 24 -6.26 -14.36 -5.31
C PRO A 24 -5.07 -13.74 -4.55
N LYS A 25 -4.75 -14.29 -3.38
CA LYS A 25 -3.65 -13.78 -2.52
C LYS A 25 -2.32 -13.68 -3.25
N ALA A 26 -1.99 -14.63 -4.12
CA ALA A 26 -0.76 -14.62 -4.90
C ALA A 26 -0.71 -13.40 -5.86
N GLU A 27 -1.80 -13.13 -6.58
CA GLU A 27 -1.90 -11.97 -7.49
C GLU A 27 -1.84 -10.65 -6.72
N VAL A 28 -2.47 -10.58 -5.54
CA VAL A 28 -2.39 -9.39 -4.66
C VAL A 28 -0.94 -9.12 -4.25
N ASN A 29 -0.23 -10.15 -3.79
CA ASN A 29 1.15 -10.00 -3.35
C ASN A 29 2.07 -9.54 -4.48
N GLU A 30 1.93 -10.11 -5.67
CA GLU A 30 2.70 -9.74 -6.85
C GLU A 30 2.45 -8.29 -7.26
N ARG A 31 1.18 -7.90 -7.41
CA ARG A 31 0.80 -6.54 -7.81
C ARG A 31 1.22 -5.49 -6.81
N VAL A 32 1.05 -5.76 -5.51
CA VAL A 32 1.47 -4.82 -4.45
C VAL A 32 2.99 -4.72 -4.40
N GLY A 33 3.71 -5.82 -4.58
CA GLY A 33 5.18 -5.82 -4.65
C GLY A 33 5.71 -4.96 -5.81
N GLU A 34 5.14 -5.13 -7.00
CA GLU A 34 5.54 -4.34 -8.18
C GLU A 34 5.22 -2.86 -8.01
N ALA A 35 4.00 -2.53 -7.54
CA ALA A 35 3.62 -1.15 -7.26
C ALA A 35 4.54 -0.52 -6.18
N ALA A 36 4.90 -1.28 -5.15
CA ALA A 36 5.81 -0.79 -4.10
C ALA A 36 7.20 -0.50 -4.65
N ARG A 37 7.71 -1.29 -5.60
CA ARG A 37 8.99 -1.03 -6.27
C ARG A 37 8.95 0.25 -7.10
N ILE A 38 7.93 0.40 -7.94
CA ILE A 38 7.75 1.59 -8.79
C ILE A 38 7.66 2.86 -7.94
N LEU A 39 6.97 2.78 -6.80
CA LEU A 39 6.73 3.91 -5.90
C LEU A 39 7.84 4.09 -4.84
N GLN A 40 8.88 3.26 -4.84
CA GLN A 40 9.97 3.26 -3.85
C GLN A 40 9.44 3.17 -2.41
N LEU A 41 8.63 2.15 -2.15
CA LEU A 41 7.94 1.87 -0.89
C LEU A 41 8.23 0.47 -0.33
N GLU A 42 9.12 -0.31 -0.96
CA GLU A 42 9.45 -1.68 -0.57
C GLU A 42 9.79 -1.79 0.93
N ASP A 43 10.68 -0.92 1.44
CA ASP A 43 11.09 -0.86 2.85
C ASP A 43 10.05 -0.26 3.80
N HIS A 44 8.91 0.19 3.25
CA HIS A 44 7.83 0.85 3.97
C HIS A 44 6.55 0.01 4.02
N LEU A 45 6.52 -1.15 3.34
CA LEU A 45 5.33 -1.99 3.21
C LEU A 45 4.69 -2.36 4.56
N GLN A 46 5.51 -2.59 5.59
CA GLN A 46 5.05 -2.97 6.93
C GLN A 46 4.76 -1.77 7.85
N LYS A 47 5.02 -0.55 7.39
CA LYS A 47 4.80 0.67 8.18
C LYS A 47 3.34 1.12 8.08
N LYS A 48 2.84 1.77 9.12
CA LYS A 48 1.54 2.46 9.11
C LYS A 48 1.67 3.89 8.55
N PRO A 49 0.59 4.52 8.06
CA PRO A 49 0.62 5.87 7.52
C PRO A 49 1.22 6.95 8.45
N SER A 50 1.12 6.76 9.77
CA SER A 50 1.71 7.65 10.77
C SER A 50 3.23 7.63 10.80
N GLN A 51 3.87 6.58 10.28
CA GLN A 51 5.32 6.40 10.23
C GLN A 51 5.93 6.88 8.91
N LEU A 52 5.12 7.47 8.03
CA LEU A 52 5.52 7.93 6.70
C LEU A 52 5.66 9.45 6.67
N SER A 53 6.50 9.96 5.78
CA SER A 53 6.50 11.37 5.41
C SER A 53 5.22 11.73 4.62
N GLY A 54 4.94 13.03 4.48
CA GLY A 54 3.79 13.48 3.68
C GLY A 54 3.86 13.01 2.22
N GLY A 55 5.05 13.09 1.59
CA GLY A 55 5.26 12.62 0.23
C GLY A 55 5.15 11.10 0.09
N GLN A 56 5.58 10.33 1.10
CA GLN A 56 5.37 8.88 1.12
C GLN A 56 3.88 8.53 1.21
N ARG A 57 3.11 9.19 2.09
CA ARG A 57 1.65 9.00 2.16
C ARG A 57 0.95 9.31 0.85
N GLN A 58 1.41 10.35 0.14
CA GLN A 58 0.88 10.68 -1.18
C GLN A 58 1.10 9.54 -2.17
N ARG A 59 2.31 8.96 -2.22
CA ARG A 59 2.60 7.84 -3.12
C ARG A 59 1.77 6.59 -2.82
N VAL A 60 1.45 6.31 -1.56
CA VAL A 60 0.58 5.16 -1.19
C VAL A 60 -0.86 5.35 -1.66
N ALA A 61 -1.31 6.59 -1.83
CA ALA A 61 -2.68 6.92 -2.22
C ALA A 61 -2.90 7.06 -3.74
N ILE A 62 -1.85 6.88 -4.55
CA ILE A 62 -1.88 6.90 -6.04
C ILE A 62 -2.09 5.47 -6.54
#